data_AF-A0A7Y7C8W4-F1
#
_entry.id   AF-A0A7Y7C8W4-F1
#
_cell.length_a   1.000
_cell.length_b   1.000
_cell.length_c   1.000
_cell.angle_alpha   90.00
_cell.angle_beta   90.00
_cell.angle_gamma   90.00
#
_symmetry.space_group_name_H-M   'P 1'
#
loop_
_entity.id
_entity.type
_entity.pdbx_description
1 polymer ?
#
loop_
_entity_poly.entity_id
_entity_poly.type
_entity_poly.pdbx_seq_one_letter_code
_entity_poly.pdbx_strand_id
1 'polypeptide(L)'
;MRSRAARGQSLVETSLGLMVFITILMFGIYFAEVGALTLKVQEAANFAMWNATGRVMHDPEQQEWQRASAVTGALAEANGRYVDYDGRSRMDGSGGVPLQLAIARAQPIQVDCEAELPAGVPTLRPADAQGPLASMRVLTEGMRCTASTQLRAERIGRFMEPSFFQASQRRAAATFRVCAAGRASGGQCQG
;
A
#
# COMPACT_ATOMS: atom_id res chain seq x y z
N MET A 1 4.04 -49.33 45.24
CA MET A 1 3.62 -48.83 43.91
C MET A 1 4.77 -48.03 43.33
N ARG A 2 5.43 -48.52 42.26
CA ARG A 2 6.57 -47.84 41.62
C ARG A 2 6.06 -46.66 40.79
N SER A 3 6.51 -45.46 41.11
CA SER A 3 6.32 -44.27 40.28
C SER A 3 7.04 -44.46 38.93
N ARG A 4 6.29 -44.87 37.90
CA ARG A 4 6.72 -44.76 36.50
C ARG A 4 6.36 -43.36 36.01
N ALA A 5 7.23 -42.41 36.23
CA ALA A 5 7.23 -41.15 35.50
C ALA A 5 8.70 -40.71 35.30
N ALA A 6 8.94 -39.88 34.27
CA ALA A 6 10.16 -39.08 34.06
C ALA A 6 11.25 -39.55 33.07
N ARG A 7 10.92 -40.28 31.99
CA ARG A 7 11.78 -40.26 30.78
C ARG A 7 10.93 -39.90 29.55
N GLY A 8 11.08 -38.67 29.08
CA GLY A 8 10.37 -38.12 27.91
C GLY A 8 9.50 -36.89 28.19
N GLN A 9 9.09 -36.66 29.43
CA GLN A 9 8.24 -35.51 29.78
C GLN A 9 8.92 -34.16 29.50
N SER A 10 10.22 -34.01 29.82
CA SER A 10 10.96 -32.76 29.54
C SER A 10 11.16 -32.53 28.04
N LEU A 11 11.37 -33.59 27.25
CA LEU A 11 11.47 -33.48 25.80
C LEU A 11 10.14 -33.06 25.17
N VAL A 12 9.02 -33.62 25.63
CA VAL A 12 7.69 -33.23 25.15
C VAL A 12 7.42 -31.77 25.52
N GLU A 13 7.66 -31.37 26.77
CA GLU A 13 7.47 -29.99 27.22
C GLU A 13 8.35 -28.99 26.47
N THR A 14 9.62 -29.35 26.24
CA THR A 14 10.53 -28.51 25.45
C THR A 14 10.10 -28.43 23.99
N SER A 15 9.66 -29.55 23.40
CA SER A 15 9.19 -29.56 22.01
C SER A 15 7.92 -28.74 21.81
N LEU A 16 7.00 -28.78 22.78
CA LEU A 16 5.75 -28.04 22.75
C LEU A 16 6.01 -26.55 23.00
N GLY A 17 6.88 -26.22 23.96
CA GLY A 17 7.34 -24.85 24.21
C GLY A 17 8.05 -24.25 23.00
N LEU A 18 8.93 -25.02 22.35
CA LEU A 18 9.62 -24.59 21.13
C LEU A 18 8.65 -24.37 19.96
N MET A 19 7.67 -25.25 19.76
CA MET A 19 6.65 -25.07 18.73
C MET A 19 5.84 -23.78 18.98
N VAL A 20 5.38 -23.55 20.21
CA VAL A 20 4.65 -22.33 20.56
C VAL A 20 5.53 -21.09 20.33
N PHE A 21 6.78 -21.11 20.77
CA PHE A 21 7.71 -20.00 20.57
C PHE A 21 7.92 -19.68 19.08
N ILE A 22 8.17 -20.69 18.25
CA ILE A 22 8.35 -20.51 16.80
C ILE A 22 7.08 -19.94 16.17
N THR A 23 5.89 -20.42 16.57
CA THR A 23 4.64 -19.88 16.03
C THR A 23 4.48 -18.39 16.36
N ILE A 24 4.72 -17.99 17.61
CA ILE A 24 4.65 -16.59 18.03
C ILE A 24 5.65 -15.75 17.23
N LEU A 25 6.88 -16.24 17.06
CA LEU A 25 7.92 -15.55 16.28
C LEU A 25 7.50 -15.36 14.82
N MET A 26 6.96 -16.40 14.17
CA MET A 26 6.51 -16.30 12.76
C MET A 26 5.36 -15.31 12.60
N PHE A 27 4.37 -15.34 13.50
CA PHE A 27 3.29 -14.34 13.47
C PHE A 27 3.82 -12.92 13.73
N GLY A 28 4.76 -12.76 14.67
CA GLY A 28 5.40 -11.48 14.97
C GLY A 28 6.11 -10.89 13.76
N ILE A 29 6.93 -11.69 13.06
CA ILE A 29 7.61 -11.28 11.82
C ILE A 29 6.60 -10.87 10.76
N TYR A 30 5.57 -11.69 10.53
CA TYR A 30 4.56 -11.42 9.52
C TYR A 30 3.78 -10.12 9.80
N PHE A 31 3.38 -9.87 11.05
CA PHE A 31 2.69 -8.61 11.40
C PHE A 31 3.61 -7.39 11.29
N ALA A 32 4.89 -7.52 11.63
CA ALA A 32 5.87 -6.45 11.45
C ALA A 32 6.01 -6.09 9.96
N GLU A 33 6.06 -7.10 9.08
CA GLU A 33 6.12 -6.92 7.63
C GLU A 33 4.86 -6.24 7.08
N VAL A 34 3.68 -6.72 7.46
CA VAL A 34 2.40 -6.10 7.07
C VAL A 34 2.33 -4.65 7.53
N GLY A 35 2.77 -4.36 8.75
CA GLY A 35 2.82 -3.00 9.30
C GLY A 35 3.74 -2.08 8.48
N ALA A 36 4.95 -2.52 8.18
CA ALA A 36 5.91 -1.75 7.38
C ALA A 36 5.39 -1.47 5.96
N LEU A 37 4.78 -2.47 5.31
CA LEU A 37 4.19 -2.31 3.98
C LEU A 37 3.00 -1.36 3.98
N THR A 38 2.15 -1.41 5.02
CA THR A 38 0.98 -0.54 5.16
C THR A 38 1.40 0.93 5.21
N LEU A 39 2.48 1.24 5.94
CA LEU A 39 3.03 2.61 5.99
C LEU A 39 3.50 3.10 4.62
N LYS A 40 4.08 2.23 3.80
CA LYS A 40 4.51 2.58 2.44
C LYS A 40 3.34 2.79 1.48
N VAL A 41 2.26 2.03 1.63
CA VAL A 41 1.01 2.28 0.88
C VAL A 41 0.40 3.62 1.28
N GLN A 42 0.41 3.97 2.57
CA GLN A 42 -0.01 5.30 3.03
C GLN A 42 0.86 6.43 2.50
N GLU A 43 2.18 6.23 2.50
CA GLU A 43 3.14 7.18 1.95
C GLU A 43 2.84 7.45 0.47
N ALA A 44 2.56 6.41 -0.33
CA ALA A 44 2.24 6.54 -1.74
C ALA A 44 0.98 7.39 -2.01
N ALA A 45 -0.10 7.15 -1.25
CA ALA A 45 -1.35 7.92 -1.39
C ALA A 45 -1.15 9.39 -0.96
N ASN A 46 -0.47 9.62 0.17
CA ASN A 46 -0.17 10.95 0.67
C ASN A 46 0.76 11.71 -0.29
N PHE A 47 1.74 11.04 -0.87
CA PHE A 47 2.61 11.62 -1.89
C PHE A 47 1.82 12.09 -3.10
N ALA A 48 0.90 11.28 -3.63
CA ALA A 48 0.08 11.66 -4.78
C ALA A 48 -0.76 12.91 -4.47
N MET A 49 -1.35 12.97 -3.27
CA MET A 49 -2.11 14.12 -2.81
C MET A 49 -1.26 15.39 -2.73
N TRP A 50 -0.11 15.32 -2.05
CA TRP A 50 0.79 16.47 -1.92
C TRP A 50 1.40 16.91 -3.25
N ASN A 51 1.79 15.95 -4.10
CA ASN A 51 2.38 16.23 -5.39
C ASN A 51 1.39 16.96 -6.33
N ALA A 52 0.11 16.61 -6.28
CA ALA A 52 -0.91 17.34 -7.02
C ALA A 52 -0.93 18.81 -6.59
N THR A 53 -0.93 19.12 -5.28
CA THR A 53 -0.93 20.51 -4.78
C THR A 53 0.29 21.34 -5.21
N GLY A 54 1.41 20.69 -5.53
CA GLY A 54 2.62 21.35 -6.04
C GLY A 54 2.61 21.58 -7.55
N ARG A 55 1.60 21.09 -8.27
CA ARG A 55 1.46 21.26 -9.72
C ARG A 55 0.63 22.50 -10.06
N VAL A 56 0.71 22.93 -11.31
CA VAL A 56 -0.05 24.10 -11.80
C VAL A 56 -1.54 23.79 -11.78
N MET A 57 -2.25 24.37 -10.81
CA MET A 57 -3.68 24.17 -10.60
C MET A 57 -4.58 25.09 -11.39
N HIS A 58 -4.08 26.25 -11.84
CA HIS A 58 -4.89 27.28 -12.49
C HIS A 58 -4.20 27.75 -13.77
N ASP A 59 -5.00 28.04 -14.80
CA ASP A 59 -4.54 28.65 -16.04
C ASP A 59 -5.44 29.86 -16.36
N PRO A 60 -4.96 31.09 -16.06
CA PRO A 60 -5.77 32.29 -16.28
C PRO A 60 -5.95 32.62 -17.77
N GLU A 61 -5.05 32.19 -18.65
CA GLU A 61 -5.17 32.41 -20.10
C GLU A 61 -6.31 31.58 -20.69
N GLN A 62 -6.46 30.34 -20.20
CA GLN A 62 -7.53 29.42 -20.59
C GLN A 62 -8.80 29.54 -19.72
N GLN A 63 -8.81 30.43 -18.73
CA GLN A 63 -9.90 30.60 -17.75
C GLN A 63 -10.20 29.30 -16.98
N GLU A 64 -9.18 28.52 -16.63
CA GLU A 64 -9.31 27.23 -15.96
C GLU A 64 -8.93 27.31 -14.48
N TRP A 65 -9.82 26.79 -13.64
CA TRP A 65 -9.62 26.62 -12.21
C TRP A 65 -9.54 25.14 -11.86
N GLN A 66 -8.55 24.76 -11.05
CA GLN A 66 -8.30 23.39 -10.58
C GLN A 66 -8.26 22.40 -11.76
N ARG A 67 -7.11 22.32 -12.42
CA ARG A 67 -6.91 21.52 -13.64
C ARG A 67 -6.82 20.01 -13.34
N ALA A 68 -7.52 19.20 -14.12
CA ALA A 68 -7.44 17.73 -14.03
C ALA A 68 -6.03 17.17 -14.33
N SER A 69 -5.21 17.90 -15.11
CA SER A 69 -3.83 17.51 -15.43
C SER A 69 -2.91 17.47 -14.20
N ALA A 70 -3.23 18.22 -13.15
CA ALA A 70 -2.49 18.15 -11.89
C ALA A 70 -2.72 16.81 -11.19
N VAL A 71 -3.96 16.32 -11.19
CA VAL A 71 -4.36 15.02 -10.60
C VAL A 71 -3.77 13.86 -11.41
N THR A 72 -3.97 13.84 -12.73
CA THR A 72 -3.47 12.75 -13.59
C THR A 72 -1.95 12.70 -13.62
N GLY A 73 -1.30 13.85 -13.57
CA GLY A 73 0.14 13.93 -13.48
C GLY A 73 0.70 13.44 -12.14
N ALA A 74 0.04 13.79 -11.03
CA ALA A 74 0.42 13.31 -9.70
C ALA A 74 0.22 11.79 -9.56
N LEU A 75 -0.86 11.26 -10.12
CA LEU A 75 -1.14 9.83 -10.22
C LEU A 75 -0.01 9.09 -10.95
N ALA A 76 0.38 9.57 -12.13
CA ALA A 76 1.43 8.95 -12.93
C ALA A 76 2.77 8.94 -12.20
N GLU A 77 3.12 10.05 -11.53
CA GLU A 77 4.37 10.14 -10.77
C GLU A 77 4.35 9.27 -9.51
N ALA A 78 3.23 9.20 -8.78
CA ALA A 78 3.10 8.35 -7.62
C ALA A 78 3.19 6.86 -8.00
N ASN A 79 2.48 6.44 -9.06
CA ASN A 79 2.59 5.08 -9.61
C ASN A 79 3.97 4.79 -10.19
N GLY A 80 4.75 5.78 -10.62
CA GLY A 80 6.13 5.56 -11.06
C GLY A 80 7.11 5.38 -9.89
N ARG A 81 6.98 6.23 -8.87
CA ARG A 81 7.91 6.27 -7.72
C ARG A 81 7.65 5.18 -6.70
N TYR A 82 6.40 4.92 -6.35
CA TYR A 82 6.04 4.06 -5.21
C TYR A 82 5.70 2.63 -5.58
N VAL A 83 5.74 2.28 -6.87
CA VAL A 83 5.37 0.95 -7.39
C VAL A 83 6.09 -0.19 -6.67
N ASP A 84 7.32 0.07 -6.22
CA ASP A 84 8.24 -0.86 -5.55
C ASP A 84 8.40 -0.61 -4.05
N TYR A 85 7.51 0.15 -3.41
CA TYR A 85 7.58 0.52 -1.98
C TYR A 85 8.72 1.49 -1.61
N ASP A 86 9.46 2.01 -2.59
CA ASP A 86 10.56 2.95 -2.38
C ASP A 86 10.46 4.18 -3.30
N GLY A 87 9.95 5.29 -2.76
CA GLY A 87 9.85 6.56 -3.47
C GLY A 87 11.17 7.28 -3.77
N ARG A 88 12.33 6.71 -3.41
CA ARG A 88 13.67 7.32 -3.62
C ARG A 88 14.46 6.71 -4.76
N SER A 89 14.31 5.42 -5.03
CA SER A 89 15.19 4.67 -5.94
C SER A 89 14.67 4.58 -7.37
N ARG A 90 13.37 4.83 -7.60
CA ARG A 90 12.73 4.57 -8.90
C ARG A 90 12.10 5.84 -9.48
N MET A 91 12.52 6.22 -10.68
CA MET A 91 12.02 7.37 -11.45
C MET A 91 11.72 7.01 -12.93
N ASP A 92 11.94 5.76 -13.35
CA ASP A 92 11.96 5.36 -14.76
C ASP A 92 10.61 4.83 -15.30
N GLY A 93 9.58 4.71 -14.45
CA GLY A 93 8.23 4.30 -14.85
C GLY A 93 8.12 2.86 -15.36
N SER A 94 9.16 2.04 -15.21
CA SER A 94 9.08 0.61 -15.48
C SER A 94 8.11 -0.05 -14.50
N GLY A 95 7.31 -1.02 -14.96
CA GLY A 95 6.34 -1.70 -14.11
C GLY A 95 6.98 -2.26 -12.83
N GLY A 96 6.27 -2.17 -11.70
CA GLY A 96 6.82 -2.61 -10.42
C GLY A 96 6.99 -4.12 -10.33
N VAL A 97 7.89 -4.54 -9.45
CA VAL A 97 8.14 -5.95 -9.17
C VAL A 97 7.53 -6.35 -7.82
N PRO A 98 7.03 -7.59 -7.66
CA PRO A 98 6.59 -8.07 -6.37
C PRO A 98 7.72 -8.01 -5.34
N LEU A 99 7.46 -7.42 -4.18
CA LEU A 99 8.40 -7.35 -3.06
C LEU A 99 8.29 -8.63 -2.22
N GLN A 100 9.41 -9.34 -2.07
CA GLN A 100 9.53 -10.49 -1.18
C GLN A 100 10.25 -10.05 0.11
N LEU A 101 9.58 -10.20 1.25
CA LEU A 101 10.17 -10.05 2.57
C LEU A 101 10.52 -11.44 3.14
N ALA A 102 10.67 -11.58 4.46
CA ALA A 102 10.98 -12.86 5.08
C ALA A 102 9.81 -13.85 4.97
N ILE A 103 8.56 -13.39 5.15
CA ILE A 103 7.37 -14.25 5.08
C ILE A 103 6.30 -13.67 4.15
N ALA A 104 6.13 -12.35 4.10
CA ALA A 104 5.15 -11.70 3.24
C ALA A 104 5.69 -11.51 1.81
N ARG A 105 4.82 -11.75 0.82
CA ARG A 105 4.99 -11.27 -0.55
C ARG A 105 3.94 -10.23 -0.85
N ALA A 106 4.39 -9.12 -1.41
CA ALA A 106 3.57 -7.98 -1.75
C ALA A 106 3.57 -7.77 -3.26
N GLN A 107 2.41 -7.52 -3.85
CA GLN A 107 2.33 -7.05 -5.22
C GLN A 107 2.74 -5.56 -5.29
N PRO A 108 3.12 -5.05 -6.47
CA PRO A 108 3.42 -3.64 -6.62
C PRO A 108 2.29 -2.73 -6.10
N ILE A 109 2.66 -1.58 -5.54
CA ILE A 109 1.66 -0.60 -5.08
C ILE A 109 0.93 -0.03 -6.30
N GLN A 110 -0.39 0.04 -6.21
CA GLN A 110 -1.23 0.77 -7.15
C GLN A 110 -1.81 1.99 -6.47
N VAL A 111 -1.54 3.17 -7.02
CA VAL A 111 -2.17 4.43 -6.62
C VAL A 111 -3.32 4.71 -7.57
N ASP A 112 -4.44 5.17 -7.03
CA ASP A 112 -5.60 5.62 -7.78
C ASP A 112 -5.97 7.03 -7.30
N CYS A 113 -6.24 7.94 -8.25
CA CYS A 113 -6.59 9.31 -7.96
C CYS A 113 -7.75 9.74 -8.84
N GLU A 114 -8.82 10.19 -8.19
CA GLU A 114 -10.04 10.69 -8.79
C GLU A 114 -10.06 12.22 -8.65
N ALA A 115 -10.48 12.90 -9.71
CA ALA A 115 -10.68 14.34 -9.73
C ALA A 115 -12.08 14.69 -9.21
N GLU A 116 -12.44 14.11 -8.06
CA GLU A 116 -13.75 14.26 -7.43
C GLU A 116 -13.55 14.67 -5.98
N LEU A 117 -14.37 15.61 -5.53
CA LEU A 117 -14.46 15.98 -4.13
C LEU A 117 -15.60 15.18 -3.49
N PRO A 118 -15.39 14.54 -2.32
CA PRO A 118 -16.48 13.88 -1.61
C PRO A 118 -17.61 14.86 -1.30
N ALA A 119 -18.86 14.38 -1.41
CA ALA A 119 -20.05 15.20 -1.16
C ALA A 119 -20.01 15.82 0.25
N GLY A 120 -20.30 17.12 0.33
CA GLY A 120 -20.36 17.86 1.59
C GLY A 120 -19.03 18.42 2.10
N VAL A 121 -17.93 18.23 1.37
CA VAL A 121 -16.66 18.90 1.68
C VAL A 121 -16.71 20.36 1.16
N PRO A 122 -16.48 21.37 2.03
CA PRO A 122 -16.38 22.75 1.58
C PRO A 122 -15.18 22.94 0.63
N THR A 123 -15.39 23.66 -0.47
CA THR A 123 -14.33 24.00 -1.44
C THR A 123 -14.37 25.49 -1.75
N LEU A 124 -13.21 26.04 -2.09
CA LEU A 124 -13.08 27.41 -2.59
C LEU A 124 -13.47 27.40 -4.08
N ARG A 125 -14.60 28.03 -4.38
CA ARG A 125 -15.11 28.14 -5.74
C ARG A 125 -14.56 29.41 -6.38
N PRO A 126 -14.40 29.45 -7.71
CA PRO A 126 -14.12 30.69 -8.43
C PRO A 126 -15.10 31.80 -8.04
N ALA A 127 -16.38 31.49 -7.87
CA ALA A 127 -17.42 32.43 -7.44
C ALA A 127 -17.18 33.07 -6.07
N ASP A 128 -16.34 32.47 -5.21
CA ASP A 128 -15.94 33.05 -3.92
C ASP A 128 -14.82 34.11 -4.10
N ALA A 129 -14.14 34.12 -5.25
CA ALA A 129 -13.17 35.14 -5.62
C ALA A 129 -13.87 36.36 -6.24
N GLN A 130 -13.27 37.54 -6.08
CA GLN A 130 -13.72 38.77 -6.74
C GLN A 130 -12.94 38.99 -8.05
N GLY A 131 -13.55 39.66 -9.03
CA GLY A 131 -12.90 40.06 -10.27
C GLY A 131 -12.81 38.93 -11.32
N PRO A 132 -11.80 38.95 -12.21
CA PRO A 132 -11.70 38.03 -13.36
C PRO A 132 -11.59 36.54 -13.00
N LEU A 133 -11.29 36.23 -11.73
CA LEU A 133 -11.23 34.87 -11.22
C LEU A 133 -12.63 34.27 -11.04
N ALA A 134 -13.66 35.09 -10.83
CA ALA A 134 -15.04 34.64 -10.60
C ALA A 134 -15.68 33.91 -11.79
N SER A 135 -15.19 34.20 -13.00
CA SER A 135 -15.70 33.64 -14.25
C SER A 135 -14.96 32.38 -14.72
N MET A 136 -13.95 31.92 -13.98
CA MET A 136 -13.17 30.76 -14.39
C MET A 136 -13.98 29.46 -14.29
N ARG A 137 -13.75 28.56 -15.24
CA ARG A 137 -14.36 27.23 -15.28
C ARG A 137 -13.64 26.30 -14.31
N VAL A 138 -14.39 25.71 -13.37
CA VAL A 138 -13.90 24.63 -12.50
C VAL A 138 -13.81 23.35 -13.33
N LEU A 139 -12.62 22.77 -13.46
CA LEU A 139 -12.42 21.51 -14.16
C LEU A 139 -12.40 20.30 -13.24
N THR A 140 -11.86 20.45 -12.04
CA THR A 140 -12.06 19.50 -10.94
C THR A 140 -12.55 20.23 -9.72
N GLU A 141 -13.49 19.64 -8.98
CA GLU A 141 -13.99 20.19 -7.71
C GLU A 141 -13.05 19.89 -6.53
N GLY A 142 -12.09 18.98 -6.75
CA GLY A 142 -11.15 18.53 -5.75
C GLY A 142 -10.27 17.39 -6.21
N MET A 143 -9.79 16.61 -5.25
CA MET A 143 -9.09 15.37 -5.54
C MET A 143 -9.24 14.39 -4.40
N ARG A 144 -9.25 13.12 -4.76
CA ARG A 144 -9.16 12.00 -3.83
C ARG A 144 -8.10 11.06 -4.36
N CYS A 145 -7.15 10.68 -3.52
CA CYS A 145 -6.16 9.67 -3.86
C CYS A 145 -6.20 8.55 -2.83
N THR A 146 -6.15 7.32 -3.31
CA THR A 146 -5.99 6.12 -2.51
C THR A 146 -4.83 5.31 -3.06
N ALA A 147 -4.30 4.41 -2.25
CA ALA A 147 -3.32 3.45 -2.70
C ALA A 147 -3.65 2.08 -2.13
N SER A 148 -3.27 1.04 -2.86
CA SER A 148 -3.49 -0.31 -2.41
C SER A 148 -2.42 -1.27 -2.89
N THR A 149 -2.31 -2.39 -2.19
CA THR A 149 -1.50 -3.53 -2.60
C THR A 149 -2.19 -4.83 -2.18
N GLN A 150 -1.80 -5.92 -2.83
CA GLN A 150 -2.18 -7.26 -2.42
C GLN A 150 -1.02 -7.94 -1.69
N LEU A 151 -1.30 -8.41 -0.49
CA LEU A 151 -0.35 -9.16 0.33
C LEU A 151 -0.75 -10.63 0.41
N ARG A 152 0.24 -11.50 0.46
CA ARG A 152 0.07 -12.92 0.82
C ARG A 152 1.22 -13.39 1.69
N ALA A 153 0.93 -14.30 2.61
CA ALA A 153 1.98 -15.05 3.29
C ALA A 153 2.56 -16.10 2.33
N GLU A 154 3.88 -16.12 2.18
CA GLU A 154 4.62 -17.20 1.57
C GLU A 154 5.26 -18.10 2.62
N ARG A 155 5.51 -19.35 2.24
CA ARG A 155 6.27 -20.25 3.09
C ARG A 155 7.75 -19.97 2.92
N ILE A 156 8.45 -19.94 4.05
CA ILE A 156 9.89 -20.19 4.10
C ILE A 156 10.17 -21.56 3.46
N GLY A 157 10.82 -21.57 2.30
CA GLY A 157 11.15 -22.80 1.56
C GLY A 157 11.96 -23.81 2.40
N ARG A 158 12.23 -25.01 1.86
CA ARG A 158 13.14 -25.93 2.55
C ARG A 158 14.57 -25.41 2.42
N PHE A 159 15.25 -25.28 3.55
CA PHE A 159 16.66 -24.93 3.59
C PHE A 159 17.46 -25.97 2.76
N MET A 160 18.27 -25.50 1.80
CA MET A 160 19.07 -26.28 0.82
C MET A 160 18.37 -26.82 -0.44
N GLU A 161 17.16 -26.40 -0.78
CA GLU A 161 16.59 -26.74 -2.10
C GLU A 161 17.25 -25.87 -3.19
N PRO A 162 17.73 -26.42 -4.33
CA PRO A 162 18.47 -25.66 -5.35
C PRO A 162 17.69 -24.45 -5.90
N SER A 163 16.37 -24.55 -5.90
CA SER A 163 15.44 -23.50 -6.32
C SER A 163 14.92 -22.61 -5.19
N PHE A 164 15.44 -22.73 -3.96
CA PHE A 164 15.04 -21.92 -2.80
C PHE A 164 15.14 -20.42 -3.08
N PHE A 165 16.15 -20.00 -3.85
CA PHE A 165 16.35 -18.60 -4.27
C PHE A 165 15.78 -18.28 -5.66
N GLN A 166 15.27 -19.28 -6.40
CA GLN A 166 14.97 -19.14 -7.84
C GLN A 166 13.48 -19.24 -8.19
N ALA A 167 12.65 -19.89 -7.36
CA ALA A 167 11.23 -20.07 -7.66
C ALA A 167 10.35 -20.03 -6.40
N SER A 168 9.14 -19.46 -6.53
CA SER A 168 8.16 -19.44 -5.43
C SER A 168 7.67 -20.86 -5.13
N GLN A 169 7.99 -21.35 -3.93
CA GLN A 169 7.80 -22.75 -3.53
C GLN A 169 6.43 -23.08 -2.91
N ARG A 170 5.34 -22.28 -3.09
CA ARG A 170 4.00 -22.64 -2.55
C ARG A 170 2.75 -22.06 -3.24
N ARG A 171 1.65 -22.84 -3.11
CA ARG A 171 0.25 -22.51 -3.44
C ARG A 171 -0.34 -21.45 -2.51
N ALA A 172 -1.11 -20.56 -3.13
CA ALA A 172 -1.74 -19.36 -2.63
C ALA A 172 -2.40 -19.48 -1.24
N ALA A 173 -1.84 -18.78 -0.25
CA ALA A 173 -2.68 -18.16 0.78
C ALA A 173 -3.59 -17.13 0.09
N ALA A 174 -4.82 -16.96 0.56
CA ALA A 174 -5.72 -15.93 0.05
C ALA A 174 -5.01 -14.58 0.11
N THR A 175 -4.90 -13.91 -1.04
CA THR A 175 -4.42 -12.54 -1.07
C THR A 175 -5.42 -11.67 -0.32
N PHE A 176 -4.91 -10.74 0.47
CA PHE A 176 -5.74 -9.70 1.07
C PHE A 176 -5.24 -8.34 0.61
N ARG A 177 -6.20 -7.43 0.42
CA ARG A 177 -5.95 -6.06 -0.02
C ARG A 177 -5.61 -5.20 1.20
N VAL A 178 -4.46 -4.54 1.16
CA VAL A 178 -4.11 -3.46 2.08
C VAL A 178 -4.41 -2.14 1.40
N CYS A 179 -5.12 -1.26 2.10
CA CYS A 179 -5.49 0.06 1.65
C CYS A 179 -4.68 1.12 2.40
N ALA A 180 -4.42 2.26 1.76
CA ALA A 180 -3.81 3.41 2.42
C ALA A 180 -4.67 3.88 3.62
N ALA A 181 -5.98 3.97 3.41
CA ALA A 181 -6.94 4.31 4.46
C ALA A 181 -8.04 3.25 4.56
N GLY A 182 -8.46 2.97 5.80
CA GLY A 182 -9.56 2.05 6.09
C GLY A 182 -9.26 0.59 5.74
N ARG A 183 -10.34 -0.20 5.60
CA ARG A 183 -10.29 -1.60 5.18
C ARG A 183 -10.92 -1.74 3.81
N ALA A 184 -10.49 -2.75 3.06
CA ALA A 184 -11.11 -3.08 1.79
C ALA A 184 -12.56 -3.56 2.02
N SER A 185 -13.53 -2.95 1.33
CA SER A 185 -14.94 -3.35 1.33
C SER A 185 -15.30 -3.91 -0.04
N GLY A 186 -15.87 -5.12 -0.11
CA GLY A 186 -16.07 -5.81 -1.40
C GLY A 186 -14.77 -6.04 -2.16
N GLY A 187 -13.64 -6.08 -1.44
CA GLY A 187 -12.32 -6.16 -2.02
C GLY A 187 -11.79 -4.84 -2.56
N GLN A 188 -12.48 -3.70 -2.48
CA GLN A 188 -12.07 -2.37 -2.97
C GLN A 188 -11.64 -1.41 -1.85
N CYS A 189 -10.68 -0.54 -2.11
CA CYS A 189 -10.24 0.50 -1.18
C CYS A 189 -11.07 1.77 -1.41
N GLN A 190 -12.09 1.98 -0.56
CA GLN A 190 -12.99 3.14 -0.64
C GLN A 190 -12.58 4.28 0.31
N GLY A 191 -11.35 4.28 0.80
CA GLY A 191 -10.80 5.36 1.64
C GLY A 191 -10.88 6.73 0.98
#